data_AF-A0A087NFV1-F1
#
_entry.id   AF-A0A087NFV1-F1
#
_cell.length_a   1.000
_cell.length_b   1.000
_cell.length_c   1.000
_cell.angle_alpha   90.00
_cell.angle_beta   90.00
_cell.angle_gamma   90.00
#
_symmetry.space_group_name_H-M   'P 1'
#
loop_
_entity.id
_entity.type
_entity.pdbx_description
1 polymer ?
#
loop_
_entity_poly.entity_id
_entity_poly.type
_entity_poly.pdbx_seq_one_letter_code
_entity_poly.pdbx_strand_id
1 'polypeptide(L)'
;MIGHLQITLAQYADTPAFEQQEAGDFRDLAIAVAQLAAGGPSTMAAVNDLTIALDESKGSPALAQTNQLQKALDGLLVALVADGDEAAGASVRAKVLEEATHRADVDRRWFSLMGFDPEILETMQAG
;
A
#
# COMPACT_ATOMS: atom_id res chain seq x y z
N MET A 1 3.50 34.21 -13.66
CA MET A 1 2.31 33.34 -13.60
C MET A 1 2.34 32.24 -14.68
N ILE A 2 3.51 31.63 -14.95
CA ILE A 2 3.64 30.47 -15.87
C ILE A 2 4.13 29.23 -15.10
N GLY A 3 4.90 29.41 -14.01
CA GLY A 3 5.39 28.31 -13.17
C GLY A 3 4.30 27.50 -12.46
N HIS A 4 3.21 28.11 -11.98
CA HIS A 4 2.12 27.35 -11.34
C HIS A 4 1.43 26.37 -12.30
N LEU A 5 1.21 26.75 -13.56
CA LEU A 5 0.61 25.88 -14.58
C LEU A 5 1.53 24.72 -14.99
N GLN A 6 2.85 24.93 -15.00
CA GLN A 6 3.81 23.87 -15.30
C GLN A 6 3.91 22.83 -14.18
N ILE A 7 3.82 23.26 -12.92
CA ILE A 7 3.78 22.36 -11.76
C ILE A 7 2.50 21.52 -11.79
N THR A 8 1.33 22.15 -12.06
CA THR A 8 0.07 21.42 -12.16
C THR A 8 0.05 20.44 -13.35
N LEU A 9 0.67 20.78 -14.48
CA LEU A 9 0.80 19.88 -15.63
C LEU A 9 1.74 18.69 -15.36
N ALA A 10 2.85 18.92 -14.66
CA ALA A 10 3.75 17.85 -14.24
C ALA A 10 3.07 16.91 -13.24
N GLN A 11 2.33 17.47 -12.27
CA GLN A 11 1.50 16.69 -11.36
C GLN A 11 0.47 15.85 -12.14
N TYR A 12 -0.22 16.43 -13.14
CA TYR A 12 -1.20 15.70 -13.95
C TYR A 12 -0.59 14.58 -14.80
N ALA A 13 0.66 14.73 -15.24
CA ALA A 13 1.36 13.74 -16.05
C ALA A 13 1.87 12.55 -15.21
N ASP A 14 2.33 12.80 -13.98
CA ASP A 14 2.95 11.78 -13.14
C ASP A 14 1.98 11.12 -12.14
N THR A 15 0.83 11.75 -11.84
CA THR A 15 -0.19 11.21 -10.91
C THR A 15 -0.68 9.81 -11.32
N PRO A 16 -1.01 9.50 -12.59
CA PRO A 16 -1.49 8.17 -12.95
C PRO A 16 -0.44 7.07 -12.77
N ALA A 17 0.85 7.39 -12.96
CA ALA A 17 1.94 6.45 -12.76
C ALA A 17 2.17 6.19 -11.26
N PHE A 18 2.11 7.25 -10.44
CA PHE A 18 2.18 7.14 -8.99
C PHE A 18 1.02 6.34 -8.41
N GLU A 19 -0.22 6.60 -8.85
CA GLU A 19 -1.40 5.83 -8.43
C GLU A 19 -1.30 4.34 -8.80
N GLN A 20 -0.77 4.03 -9.99
CA GLN A 20 -0.53 2.63 -10.38
C GLN A 20 0.55 1.96 -9.53
N GLN A 21 1.61 2.68 -9.19
CA GLN A 21 2.65 2.19 -8.30
C GLN A 21 2.08 1.89 -6.91
N GLU A 22 1.36 2.84 -6.29
CA GLU A 22 0.71 2.66 -4.99
C GLU A 22 -0.27 1.48 -4.98
N ALA A 23 -1.05 1.30 -6.05
CA ALA A 23 -1.96 0.15 -6.17
C ALA A 23 -1.21 -1.20 -6.33
N GLY A 24 -0.01 -1.17 -6.91
CA GLY A 24 0.92 -2.31 -6.98
C GLY A 24 1.49 -2.65 -5.61
N ASP A 25 2.03 -1.66 -4.90
CA ASP A 25 2.61 -1.83 -3.57
C ASP A 25 1.54 -2.34 -2.58
N PHE A 26 0.33 -1.78 -2.65
CA PHE A 26 -0.81 -2.26 -1.85
C PHE A 26 -1.20 -3.71 -2.16
N ARG A 27 -1.10 -4.12 -3.43
CA ARG A 27 -1.34 -5.50 -3.85
C ARG A 27 -0.29 -6.44 -3.27
N ASP A 28 0.98 -6.06 -3.30
CA ASP A 28 2.07 -6.87 -2.77
C ASP A 28 1.96 -7.04 -1.25
N LEU A 29 1.55 -5.98 -0.53
CA LEU A 29 1.19 -6.07 0.89
C LEU A 29 0.06 -7.09 1.12
N ALA A 30 -1.03 -6.99 0.35
CA ALA A 30 -2.16 -7.90 0.48
C ALA A 30 -1.76 -9.37 0.24
N ILE A 31 -0.88 -9.63 -0.73
CA ILE A 31 -0.30 -10.97 -0.98
C ILE A 31 0.51 -11.44 0.22
N ALA A 32 1.41 -10.61 0.74
CA ALA A 32 2.25 -10.96 1.88
C ALA A 32 1.41 -11.27 3.13
N VAL A 33 0.39 -10.46 3.41
CA VAL A 33 -0.51 -10.69 4.54
C VAL A 33 -1.30 -11.99 4.37
N ALA A 34 -1.82 -12.27 3.17
CA ALA A 34 -2.53 -13.53 2.90
C ALA A 34 -1.63 -14.77 3.12
N GLN A 35 -0.34 -14.67 2.78
CA GLN A 35 0.62 -15.77 2.96
C GLN A 35 1.03 -15.97 4.43
N LEU A 36 1.06 -14.90 5.21
CA LEU A 36 1.44 -14.93 6.63
C LEU A 36 0.27 -15.27 7.55
N ALA A 37 -0.97 -15.01 7.12
CA ALA A 37 -2.15 -15.27 7.90
C ALA A 37 -2.42 -16.77 8.08
N ALA A 38 -2.59 -17.19 9.32
CA ALA A 38 -2.99 -18.54 9.70
C ALA A 38 -3.89 -18.47 10.93
N GLY A 39 -4.81 -19.43 11.06
CA GLY A 39 -5.78 -19.45 12.14
C GLY A 39 -6.88 -20.46 11.92
N GLY A 40 -8.02 -20.21 12.57
CA GLY A 40 -9.23 -21.01 12.47
C GLY A 40 -10.05 -20.75 11.21
N PRO A 41 -11.28 -21.31 11.14
CA PRO A 41 -12.15 -21.24 9.98
C PRO A 41 -12.46 -19.81 9.51
N SER A 42 -12.61 -18.84 10.42
CA SER A 42 -12.90 -17.45 10.06
C SER A 42 -11.70 -16.79 9.38
N THR A 43 -10.50 -16.96 9.94
CA THR A 43 -9.25 -16.49 9.32
C THR A 43 -9.05 -17.10 7.94
N MET A 44 -9.21 -18.42 7.80
CA MET A 44 -9.00 -19.09 6.51
C MET A 44 -10.05 -18.70 5.46
N ALA A 45 -11.30 -18.45 5.87
CA ALA A 45 -12.32 -17.91 4.97
C ALA A 45 -11.94 -16.50 4.48
N ALA A 46 -11.46 -15.63 5.37
CA ALA A 46 -11.04 -14.28 4.99
C ALA A 46 -9.77 -14.28 4.11
N VAL A 47 -8.84 -15.23 4.31
CA VAL A 47 -7.69 -15.43 3.39
C VAL A 47 -8.19 -15.78 1.98
N ASN A 48 -9.20 -16.64 1.88
CA ASN A 48 -9.80 -17.00 0.60
C ASN A 48 -10.49 -15.79 -0.05
N ASP A 49 -11.25 -15.01 0.71
CA ASP A 49 -11.90 -13.79 0.20
C ASP A 49 -10.86 -12.76 -0.29
N LEU A 50 -9.74 -12.59 0.43
CA LEU A 50 -8.63 -11.74 0.00
C LEU A 50 -7.95 -12.26 -1.27
N THR A 51 -7.80 -13.57 -1.40
CA THR A 51 -7.24 -14.19 -2.62
C THR A 51 -8.16 -13.98 -3.82
N ILE A 52 -9.48 -14.09 -3.65
CA ILE A 52 -10.47 -13.79 -4.69
C ILE A 52 -10.37 -12.30 -5.07
N ALA A 53 -10.34 -11.40 -4.10
CA ALA A 53 -10.20 -9.96 -4.36
C ALA A 53 -8.88 -9.63 -5.08
N LEU A 54 -7.78 -10.34 -4.77
CA LEU A 54 -6.52 -10.24 -5.49
C LEU A 54 -6.65 -10.66 -6.96
N ASP A 55 -7.43 -11.69 -7.27
CA ASP A 55 -7.64 -12.09 -8.66
C ASP A 55 -8.59 -11.16 -9.42
N GLU A 56 -9.69 -10.76 -8.80
CA GLU A 56 -10.70 -9.87 -9.40
C GLU A 56 -10.19 -8.44 -9.62
N SER A 57 -9.26 -7.97 -8.79
CA SER A 57 -8.68 -6.64 -8.92
C SER A 57 -7.69 -6.51 -10.09
N LYS A 58 -7.29 -7.62 -10.74
CA LYS A 58 -6.37 -7.58 -11.89
C LYS A 58 -6.97 -6.79 -13.05
N GLY A 59 -6.29 -5.73 -13.47
CA GLY A 59 -6.72 -4.88 -14.58
C GLY A 59 -7.79 -3.85 -14.21
N SER A 60 -8.18 -3.76 -12.93
CA SER A 60 -9.00 -2.65 -12.44
C SER A 60 -8.20 -1.34 -12.39
N PRO A 61 -8.85 -0.17 -12.49
CA PRO A 61 -8.20 1.11 -12.23
C PRO A 61 -7.60 1.15 -10.82
N ALA A 62 -6.46 1.82 -10.65
CA ALA A 62 -5.66 1.83 -9.41
C ALA A 62 -6.49 2.10 -8.13
N LEU A 63 -7.36 3.12 -8.17
CA LEU A 63 -8.23 3.46 -7.04
C LEU A 63 -9.25 2.35 -6.71
N ALA A 64 -9.84 1.73 -7.74
CA ALA A 64 -10.81 0.65 -7.56
C ALA A 64 -10.13 -0.62 -7.02
N GLN A 65 -8.96 -0.95 -7.56
CA GLN A 65 -8.11 -2.04 -7.07
C GLN A 65 -7.79 -1.86 -5.57
N THR A 66 -7.31 -0.67 -5.19
CA THR A 66 -6.92 -0.38 -3.80
C THR A 66 -8.11 -0.50 -2.85
N ASN A 67 -9.26 0.09 -3.19
CA ASN A 67 -10.47 0.01 -2.38
C ASN A 67 -10.97 -1.42 -2.17
N GLN A 68 -10.97 -2.24 -3.23
CA GLN A 68 -11.40 -3.63 -3.15
C GLN A 68 -10.47 -4.45 -2.26
N LEU A 69 -9.16 -4.32 -2.46
CA LEU A 69 -8.16 -5.03 -1.67
C LEU A 69 -8.18 -4.57 -0.21
N GLN A 70 -8.36 -3.28 0.06
CA GLN A 70 -8.41 -2.75 1.42
C GLN A 70 -9.56 -3.36 2.21
N LYS A 71 -10.76 -3.41 1.61
CA LYS A 71 -11.92 -4.01 2.26
C LYS A 71 -11.70 -5.49 2.61
N ALA A 72 -11.07 -6.25 1.71
CA ALA A 72 -10.77 -7.66 1.96
C ALA A 72 -9.67 -7.84 3.02
N LEU A 73 -8.66 -6.98 3.00
CA LEU A 73 -7.58 -6.96 3.99
C LEU A 73 -8.11 -6.64 5.40
N ASP A 74 -8.98 -5.64 5.53
CA ASP A 74 -9.63 -5.30 6.80
C ASP A 74 -10.44 -6.48 7.34
N GLY A 75 -11.16 -7.20 6.46
CA GLY A 75 -11.87 -8.42 6.82
C GLY A 75 -10.95 -9.51 7.37
N LEU A 76 -9.79 -9.71 6.76
CA LEU A 76 -8.78 -10.66 7.23
C LEU A 76 -8.19 -10.24 8.59
N LEU A 77 -7.91 -8.96 8.79
CA LEU A 77 -7.40 -8.47 10.08
C LEU A 77 -8.42 -8.68 11.21
N VAL A 78 -9.71 -8.46 10.94
CA VAL A 78 -10.77 -8.74 11.91
C VAL A 78 -10.87 -10.25 12.21
N ALA A 79 -10.76 -11.10 11.19
CA ALA A 79 -10.79 -12.54 11.36
C ALA A 79 -9.60 -13.07 12.16
N LEU A 80 -8.39 -12.53 11.92
CA LEU A 80 -7.18 -12.85 12.70
C LEU A 80 -7.34 -12.51 14.19
N VAL A 81 -8.10 -11.47 14.54
CA VAL A 81 -8.39 -11.16 15.95
C VAL A 81 -9.38 -12.16 16.55
N ALA A 82 -10.28 -12.72 15.74
CA ALA A 82 -11.31 -13.64 16.21
C ALA A 82 -10.77 -15.06 16.45
N ASP A 83 -10.00 -15.61 15.51
CA ASP A 83 -9.50 -16.99 15.58
C ASP A 83 -8.12 -17.19 14.95
N GLY A 84 -7.33 -16.12 14.77
CA GLY A 84 -5.98 -16.18 14.24
C GLY A 84 -4.99 -16.87 15.18
N ASP A 85 -3.95 -17.48 14.60
CA ASP A 85 -2.76 -17.88 15.36
C ASP A 85 -2.02 -16.62 15.83
N GLU A 86 -1.62 -16.59 17.11
CA GLU A 86 -0.91 -15.48 17.70
C GLU A 86 0.43 -15.18 16.99
N ALA A 87 1.13 -16.24 16.54
CA ALA A 87 2.37 -16.10 15.77
C ALA A 87 2.12 -15.51 14.37
N ALA A 88 1.02 -15.90 13.73
CA ALA A 88 0.60 -15.34 12.45
C ALA A 88 0.19 -13.87 12.61
N GLY A 89 -0.59 -13.53 13.64
CA GLY A 89 -0.97 -12.16 13.95
C GLY A 89 0.24 -11.26 14.24
N ALA A 90 1.25 -11.76 14.94
CA ALA A 90 2.50 -11.02 15.15
C ALA A 90 3.27 -10.78 13.83
N SER A 91 3.35 -11.80 12.97
CA SER A 91 4.03 -11.71 11.66
C SER A 91 3.33 -10.73 10.73
N VAL A 92 1.99 -10.77 10.66
CA VAL A 92 1.17 -9.83 9.88
C VAL A 92 1.38 -8.40 10.37
N ARG A 93 1.34 -8.16 11.70
CA ARG A 93 1.60 -6.82 12.26
C ARG A 93 3.00 -6.30 11.90
N ALA A 94 4.03 -7.14 12.03
CA ALA A 94 5.38 -6.76 11.66
C ALA A 94 5.48 -6.36 10.18
N LYS A 95 4.82 -7.13 9.30
CA LYS A 95 4.82 -6.85 7.86
C LYS A 95 4.09 -5.55 7.52
N VAL A 96 2.95 -5.28 8.14
CA VAL A 96 2.20 -4.03 7.94
C VAL A 96 3.02 -2.82 8.41
N LEU A 97 3.76 -2.93 9.51
CA LEU A 97 4.61 -1.86 10.01
C LEU A 97 5.84 -1.60 9.12
N GLU A 98 6.45 -2.66 8.58
CA GLU A 98 7.52 -2.55 7.58
C GLU A 98 7.04 -1.76 6.36
N GLU A 99 5.88 -2.13 5.81
CA GLU A 99 5.30 -1.48 4.64
C GLU A 99 4.90 -0.02 4.91
N ALA A 100 4.32 0.27 6.08
CA ALA A 100 3.98 1.63 6.48
C ALA A 100 5.23 2.53 6.59
N THR A 101 6.36 1.96 7.05
CA THR A 101 7.64 2.68 7.11
C THR A 101 8.17 2.94 5.71
N HIS A 102 8.11 1.93 4.83
CA HIS A 102 8.54 2.08 3.43
C HIS A 102 7.74 3.16 2.69
N ARG A 103 6.41 3.14 2.83
CA ARG A 103 5.52 4.15 2.22
C ARG A 103 5.78 5.55 2.73
N ALA A 104 6.03 5.72 4.03
CA ALA A 104 6.39 7.03 4.60
C ALA A 104 7.68 7.59 3.98
N ASP A 105 8.68 6.75 3.68
CA ASP A 105 9.91 7.16 3.00
C ASP A 105 9.68 7.53 1.53
N VAL A 106 8.86 6.75 0.82
CA VAL A 106 8.50 7.02 -0.59
C VAL A 106 7.73 8.34 -0.71
N ASP A 107 6.71 8.54 0.13
CA ASP A 107 5.93 9.78 0.18
C ASP A 107 6.85 10.98 0.45
N ARG A 108 7.76 10.87 1.42
CA ARG A 108 8.67 11.96 1.76
C ARG A 108 9.59 12.34 0.61
N ARG A 109 10.10 11.36 -0.15
CA ARG A 109 10.88 11.62 -1.37
C ARG A 109 10.04 12.32 -2.42
N TRP A 110 8.80 11.88 -2.63
CA TRP A 110 7.89 12.46 -3.61
C TRP A 110 7.53 13.92 -3.26
N PHE A 111 7.26 14.21 -1.98
CA PHE A 111 7.04 15.57 -1.49
C PHE A 111 8.29 16.46 -1.60
N SER A 112 9.49 15.91 -1.38
CA SER A 112 10.75 16.67 -1.55
C SER A 112 10.97 17.12 -3.00
N LEU A 113 10.66 16.26 -3.98
CA LEU A 113 10.77 16.56 -5.42
C LEU A 113 9.81 17.68 -5.85
N MET A 114 8.70 17.85 -5.12
CA MET A 114 7.74 18.94 -5.33
C MET A 114 8.09 20.22 -4.55
N GLY A 115 9.22 20.25 -3.84
CA GLY A 115 9.71 21.42 -3.09
C GLY A 115 9.08 21.61 -1.70
N PHE A 116 8.41 20.58 -1.15
CA PHE A 116 7.77 20.64 0.17
C PHE A 116 8.68 20.21 1.33
N ASP A 117 9.86 19.64 1.06
CA ASP A 117 10.85 19.26 2.09
C ASP A 117 12.27 19.68 1.67
N PRO A 118 12.76 20.87 2.09
CA PRO A 118 14.06 21.39 1.66
C PRO A 118 15.26 20.66 2.27
N GLU A 119 15.10 19.93 3.39
CA GLU A 119 16.21 19.23 4.07
C GLU A 119 16.72 18.00 3.29
N ILE A 120 15.89 17.40 2.41
CA ILE A 120 16.27 16.24 1.59
C ILE A 120 17.17 16.63 0.40
N LEU A 121 16.98 17.83 -0.17
CA LEU A 121 17.80 18.31 -1.29
C LEU A 121 19.28 18.45 -0.90
N GLU A 122 19.57 18.87 0.33
CA GLU A 122 20.94 18.98 0.84
C GLU A 122 21.61 17.61 0.99
N THR A 123 20.85 16.57 1.34
CA THR A 123 21.40 15.21 1.52
C THR A 123 21.68 14.52 0.18
N MET A 124 20.88 14.80 -0.86
CA MET A 124 21.08 14.25 -2.21
C MET A 124 22.18 14.96 -3.03
N GLN A 125 22.52 16.21 -2.71
CA GLN A 125 23.61 16.94 -3.37
C GLN A 125 24.98 16.72 -2.70
N ALA A 126 25.01 16.07 -1.53
CA ALA A 126 26.22 15.83 -0.74
C ALA A 126 26.84 14.43 -0.92
N GLY A 127 26.29 13.60 -1.83
CA GLY A 127 26.83 12.29 -2.22
C GLY A 127 27.18 12.24 -3.69
#